data_AF-A0A453L091-F1
#
_entry.id   AF-A0A453L091-F1
#
_cell.length_a   1.000
_cell.length_b   1.000
_cell.length_c   1.000
_cell.angle_alpha   90.00
_cell.angle_beta   90.00
_cell.angle_gamma   90.00
#
_symmetry.space_group_name_H-M   'P 1'
#
loop_
_entity.id
_entity.type
_entity.pdbx_description
1 polymer ?
#
loop_
_entity_poly.entity_id
_entity_poly.type
_entity_poly.pdbx_seq_one_letter_code
_entity_poly.pdbx_strand_id
1 'polypeptide(L)'
;PLPSEECVARWVATEAEHMPREDYAERLRAGGVDPRVRMDAVDWIWKVHTYYGFGPVTACLALNYMDRFLSLYQIPEGKAWMTQLLSVACLSLAAKMDETSVPQSIDLQVR
;
A
#
# COMPACT_ATOMS: atom_id res chain seq x y z
N PRO A 1 -14.47 -13.65 21.87
CA PRO A 1 -15.56 -14.32 21.12
C PRO A 1 -15.14 -14.49 19.67
N LEU A 2 -15.30 -15.69 19.09
CA LEU A 2 -15.08 -15.87 17.66
C LEU A 2 -16.19 -15.15 16.88
N PRO A 3 -15.88 -14.50 15.75
CA PRO A 3 -16.89 -13.87 14.92
C PRO A 3 -17.86 -14.91 14.35
N SER A 4 -19.12 -14.52 14.14
CA SER A 4 -20.11 -15.38 13.47
C SER A 4 -19.76 -15.59 11.99
N GLU A 5 -20.22 -16.69 11.41
CA GLU A 5 -20.01 -16.96 9.97
C GLU A 5 -20.55 -15.84 9.08
N GLU A 6 -21.70 -15.26 9.43
CA GLU A 6 -22.29 -14.11 8.72
C GLU A 6 -21.37 -12.88 8.77
N CYS A 7 -20.71 -12.65 9.92
CA CYS A 7 -19.76 -11.54 10.06
C CYS A 7 -18.53 -11.75 9.17
N VAL A 8 -18.00 -12.97 9.16
CA VAL A 8 -16.85 -13.36 8.32
C VAL A 8 -17.21 -13.23 6.84
N ALA A 9 -18.37 -13.75 6.42
CA ALA A 9 -18.84 -13.67 5.03
C ALA A 9 -18.95 -12.22 4.55
N ARG A 10 -19.46 -11.32 5.41
CA ARG A 10 -19.52 -9.89 5.13
C ARG A 10 -18.13 -9.27 4.97
N TRP A 11 -17.16 -9.61 5.82
CA TRP A 11 -15.79 -9.09 5.68
C TRP A 11 -15.15 -9.54 4.37
N VAL A 12 -15.31 -10.81 4.00
CA VAL A 12 -14.83 -11.36 2.73
C VAL A 12 -15.48 -10.65 1.53
N ALA A 13 -16.79 -10.35 1.60
CA ALA A 13 -17.47 -9.61 0.55
C ALA A 13 -16.92 -8.18 0.40
N THR A 14 -16.66 -7.49 1.51
CA THR A 14 -16.06 -6.14 1.50
C THR A 14 -14.60 -6.16 1.05
N GLU A 15 -13.85 -7.24 1.29
CA GLU A 15 -12.47 -7.39 0.82
C GLU A 15 -12.37 -7.28 -0.71
N ALA A 16 -13.35 -7.84 -1.43
CA ALA A 16 -13.39 -7.79 -2.89
C ALA A 16 -13.45 -6.35 -3.44
N GLU A 17 -14.06 -5.41 -2.71
CA GLU A 17 -14.13 -3.99 -3.08
C GLU A 17 -12.77 -3.27 -2.98
N HIS A 18 -11.81 -3.89 -2.30
CA HIS A 18 -10.48 -3.35 -2.03
C HIS A 18 -9.39 -4.03 -2.87
N MET A 19 -9.77 -4.80 -3.89
CA MET A 19 -8.83 -5.42 -4.82
C MET A 19 -8.33 -4.43 -5.89
N PRO A 20 -7.07 -4.54 -6.35
CA PRO A 20 -6.61 -3.85 -7.55
C PRO A 20 -7.43 -4.27 -8.78
N ARG A 21 -7.37 -3.51 -9.88
CA ARG A 21 -7.99 -3.94 -11.15
C ARG A 21 -7.52 -5.34 -11.55
N GLU A 22 -8.43 -6.12 -12.15
CA GLU A 22 -8.18 -7.51 -12.54
C GLU A 22 -6.96 -7.69 -13.45
N ASP A 23 -6.72 -6.74 -14.37
CA ASP A 23 -5.59 -6.76 -15.31
C ASP A 23 -4.24 -6.33 -14.69
N TYR A 24 -4.23 -5.88 -13.42
CA TYR A 24 -3.04 -5.33 -12.78
C TYR A 24 -1.90 -6.35 -12.66
N ALA A 25 -2.19 -7.55 -12.18
CA ALA A 25 -1.17 -8.57 -11.96
C ALA A 25 -0.51 -9.01 -13.28
N GLU A 26 -1.29 -9.08 -14.35
CA GLU A 26 -0.79 -9.40 -15.69
C GLU A 26 0.10 -8.28 -16.22
N ARG A 27 -0.34 -7.02 -16.12
CA ARG A 27 0.45 -5.86 -16.54
C ARG A 27 1.75 -5.73 -15.76
N LEU A 28 1.74 -6.00 -14.46
CA LEU A 28 2.94 -5.98 -13.62
C LEU A 28 3.95 -7.05 -14.07
N ARG A 29 3.48 -8.24 -14.44
CA ARG A 29 4.34 -9.35 -14.94
C ARG A 29 4.81 -9.15 -16.38
N ALA A 30 3.97 -8.56 -17.22
CA ALA A 30 4.23 -8.35 -18.65
C ALA A 30 5.05 -7.08 -18.93
N GLY A 31 5.45 -6.31 -17.90
CA GLY A 31 6.21 -5.07 -18.06
C GLY A 31 5.38 -3.85 -18.44
N GLY A 32 4.04 -3.93 -18.33
CA GLY A 32 3.12 -2.79 -18.51
C GLY A 32 3.10 -1.81 -17.33
N VAL A 33 3.82 -2.13 -16.26
CA VAL A 33 4.18 -1.24 -15.15
C VAL A 33 5.65 -1.50 -14.87
N ASP A 34 6.47 -0.46 -14.72
CA ASP A 34 7.87 -0.62 -14.33
C ASP A 34 7.95 -1.34 -12.97
N PRO A 35 8.46 -2.59 -12.91
CA PRO A 35 8.51 -3.37 -11.67
C PRO A 35 9.33 -2.68 -10.58
N ARG A 36 10.29 -1.81 -10.96
CA ARG A 36 11.11 -1.04 -10.03
C ARG A 36 10.28 -0.11 -9.18
N VAL A 37 9.23 0.51 -9.75
CA VAL A 37 8.33 1.41 -9.01
C VAL A 37 7.73 0.71 -7.80
N ARG A 38 7.22 -0.51 -7.98
CA ARG A 38 6.63 -1.29 -6.88
C ARG A 38 7.71 -1.78 -5.91
N MET A 39 8.85 -2.23 -6.42
CA MET A 39 9.91 -2.81 -5.58
C MET A 39 10.56 -1.75 -4.68
N ASP A 40 10.88 -0.57 -5.23
CA ASP A 40 11.43 0.55 -4.47
C ASP A 40 10.47 0.99 -3.36
N ALA A 41 9.16 0.99 -3.65
CA ALA A 41 8.14 1.33 -2.68
C ALA A 41 7.97 0.26 -1.59
N VAL A 42 8.04 -1.03 -1.95
CA VAL A 42 8.04 -2.14 -0.97
C VAL A 42 9.22 -2.02 -0.04
N ASP A 43 10.43 -1.81 -0.57
CA ASP A 43 11.65 -1.67 0.22
C ASP A 43 11.58 -0.46 1.16
N TRP A 44 11.06 0.67 0.66
CA TRP A 44 10.90 1.87 1.47
C TRP A 44 9.85 1.69 2.58
N ILE A 45 8.67 1.15 2.25
CA ILE A 45 7.62 0.84 3.24
C ILE A 45 8.16 -0.15 4.28
N TRP A 46 8.94 -1.14 3.84
CA TRP A 46 9.58 -2.10 4.73
C TRP A 46 10.52 -1.40 5.72
N LYS A 47 11.41 -0.55 5.23
CA LYS A 47 12.33 0.24 6.07
C LYS A 47 11.57 1.11 7.08
N VAL A 48 10.54 1.82 6.66
CA VAL A 48 9.86 2.81 7.50
C VAL A 48 8.93 2.17 8.52
N HIS A 49 8.15 1.14 8.17
CA HIS A 49 7.31 0.45 9.17
C HIS A 49 8.19 -0.18 10.26
N THR A 50 9.36 -0.73 9.91
CA THR A 50 10.32 -1.27 10.90
C THR A 50 10.90 -0.17 11.78
N TYR A 51 11.27 0.98 11.19
CA TYR A 51 11.83 2.11 11.93
C TYR A 51 10.86 2.69 12.97
N TYR A 52 9.57 2.83 12.63
CA TYR A 52 8.55 3.34 13.55
C TYR A 52 7.89 2.27 14.42
N GLY A 53 8.23 0.99 14.21
CA GLY A 53 7.63 -0.12 14.95
C GLY A 53 6.14 -0.32 14.65
N PHE A 54 5.69 0.05 13.46
CA PHE A 54 4.32 -0.18 13.00
C PHE A 54 4.03 -1.68 12.87
N GLY A 55 2.76 -2.05 13.08
CA GLY A 55 2.27 -3.39 12.92
C GLY A 55 2.36 -3.89 11.46
N PRO A 56 2.36 -5.22 11.25
CA PRO A 56 2.42 -5.79 9.90
C PRO A 56 1.18 -5.43 9.07
N VAL A 57 0.04 -5.17 9.70
CA VAL A 57 -1.21 -4.79 9.01
C VAL A 57 -1.06 -3.41 8.36
N THR A 58 -0.45 -2.43 9.03
CA THR A 58 -0.07 -1.13 8.44
C THR A 58 0.74 -1.29 7.14
N ALA A 59 1.76 -2.15 7.13
CA ALA A 59 2.55 -2.39 5.92
C ALA A 59 1.71 -3.02 4.81
N CYS A 60 0.89 -4.03 5.12
CA CYS A 60 -0.02 -4.66 4.16
C CYS A 60 -1.06 -3.69 3.59
N LEU A 61 -1.63 -2.81 4.41
CA LEU A 61 -2.57 -1.77 3.98
C LEU A 61 -1.89 -0.75 3.05
N ALA A 62 -0.67 -0.32 3.38
CA ALA A 62 0.09 0.59 2.53
C ALA A 62 0.36 -0.02 1.15
N LEU A 63 0.74 -1.30 1.09
CA LEU A 63 0.93 -2.03 -0.17
C LEU A 63 -0.40 -2.20 -0.94
N ASN A 64 -1.51 -2.49 -0.25
CA ASN A 64 -2.83 -2.56 -0.87
C ASN A 64 -3.22 -1.23 -1.54
N TYR A 65 -3.01 -0.11 -0.85
CA TYR A 65 -3.29 1.22 -1.41
C TYR A 65 -2.42 1.53 -2.63
N MET A 66 -1.14 1.16 -2.58
CA MET A 66 -0.23 1.32 -3.70
C MET A 66 -0.64 0.48 -4.92
N ASP A 67 -0.88 -0.82 -4.72
CA ASP A 67 -1.24 -1.72 -5.82
C ASP A 67 -2.57 -1.29 -6.48
N ARG A 68 -3.54 -0.81 -5.70
CA ARG A 68 -4.78 -0.20 -6.22
C ARG A 68 -4.51 1.07 -7.03
N PHE A 69 -3.64 1.97 -6.55
CA PHE A 69 -3.28 3.17 -7.30
C PHE A 69 -2.59 2.82 -8.63
N LEU A 70 -1.61 1.93 -8.61
CA LEU A 70 -0.86 1.51 -9.80
C LEU A 70 -1.71 0.68 -10.78
N SER A 71 -2.80 0.06 -10.31
CA SER A 71 -3.76 -0.60 -11.20
C SER A 71 -4.52 0.38 -12.10
N LEU A 72 -4.76 1.60 -11.59
CA LEU A 72 -5.52 2.65 -12.28
C LEU A 72 -4.63 3.64 -13.01
N TYR A 73 -3.45 3.94 -12.45
CA TYR A 73 -2.57 5.00 -12.93
C TYR A 73 -1.19 4.46 -13.28
N GLN A 74 -0.61 4.99 -14.36
CA GLN A 74 0.78 4.76 -14.70
C GLN A 74 1.62 5.94 -14.21
N ILE A 75 2.77 5.66 -13.60
CA ILE A 75 3.73 6.71 -13.26
C ILE A 75 4.42 7.16 -14.54
N PRO A 76 4.36 8.45 -14.91
CA PRO A 76 5.01 8.94 -16.11
C PRO A 76 6.53 8.72 -16.05
N GLU A 77 7.12 8.38 -17.19
CA GLU A 77 8.57 8.29 -17.30
C GLU A 77 9.25 9.59 -16.86
N GLY A 78 10.42 9.47 -16.21
CA GLY A 78 11.17 10.60 -15.67
C GLY A 78 10.59 11.22 -14.39
N LYS A 79 9.49 10.69 -13.83
CA LYS A 79 8.90 11.16 -12.56
C LYS A 79 9.09 10.18 -11.40
N ALA A 80 10.29 9.63 -11.25
CA ALA A 80 10.63 8.69 -10.18
C ALA A 80 10.30 9.19 -8.75
N TRP A 81 10.32 10.52 -8.53
CA TRP A 81 9.91 11.13 -7.27
C TRP A 81 8.45 10.83 -6.88
N MET A 82 7.57 10.54 -7.85
CA MET A 82 6.19 10.19 -7.60
C MET A 82 6.05 8.85 -6.88
N THR A 83 6.96 7.89 -7.13
CA THR A 83 6.99 6.61 -6.42
C THR A 83 7.21 6.84 -4.93
N GLN A 84 8.17 7.68 -4.58
CA GLN A 84 8.45 8.04 -3.20
C GLN A 84 7.26 8.74 -2.54
N LEU A 85 6.68 9.73 -3.24
CA LEU A 85 5.51 10.45 -2.74
C LEU A 85 4.31 9.51 -2.52
N LEU A 86 4.06 8.61 -3.47
CA LEU A 86 2.99 7.61 -3.36
C LEU A 86 3.22 6.70 -2.16
N SER A 87 4.45 6.21 -1.98
CA SER A 87 4.82 5.35 -0.84
C SER A 87 4.57 6.04 0.50
N VAL A 88 5.00 7.30 0.64
CA VAL A 88 4.76 8.13 1.84
C VAL A 88 3.27 8.33 2.08
N ALA A 89 2.49 8.62 1.03
CA ALA A 89 1.06 8.82 1.13
C ALA A 89 0.32 7.53 1.56
N CYS A 90 0.64 6.41 0.92
CA CYS A 90 0.06 5.10 1.25
C CYS A 90 0.36 4.70 2.70
N LEU A 91 1.61 4.83 3.15
CA LEU A 91 1.99 4.52 4.52
C LEU A 91 1.35 5.48 5.53
N SER A 92 1.26 6.76 5.20
CA SER A 92 0.57 7.75 6.05
C SER A 92 -0.91 7.41 6.23
N LEU A 93 -1.59 6.98 5.17
CA LEU A 93 -2.99 6.55 5.25
C LEU A 93 -3.12 5.26 6.06
N ALA A 94 -2.28 4.26 5.81
CA ALA A 94 -2.31 2.99 6.52
C ALA A 94 -2.08 3.17 8.03
N ALA A 95 -1.09 3.98 8.41
CA ALA A 95 -0.82 4.27 9.82
C ALA A 95 -2.03 4.94 10.50
N LYS A 96 -2.73 5.86 9.81
CA LYS A 96 -3.96 6.47 10.34
C LYS A 96 -5.14 5.50 10.50
N MET A 97 -5.13 4.40 9.78
CA MET A 97 -6.21 3.41 9.81
C MET A 97 -5.98 2.31 10.85
N ASP A 98 -4.72 1.97 11.14
CA ASP A 98 -4.37 0.79 11.95
C ASP A 98 -3.57 1.12 13.22
N GLU A 99 -2.78 2.21 13.23
CA GLU A 99 -1.94 2.56 14.37
C GLU A 99 -2.64 3.46 15.38
N THR A 100 -2.34 3.24 16.66
CA THR A 100 -2.85 4.07 17.76
C THR A 100 -2.11 5.40 17.90
N SER A 101 -0.83 5.43 17.52
CA SER A 101 0.01 6.62 17.53
C SER A 101 0.61 6.82 16.15
N VAL A 102 0.22 7.91 15.49
CA VAL A 102 0.63 8.20 14.12
C VAL A 102 1.60 9.38 14.14
N PRO A 103 2.87 9.19 13.70
CA PRO A 103 3.81 10.29 13.55
C PRO A 103 3.31 11.31 12.50
N GLN A 104 3.82 12.54 12.52
CA GLN A 104 3.39 13.52 11.53
C GLN A 104 3.84 13.08 10.13
N SER A 105 3.06 13.41 9.09
CA SER A 105 3.43 13.03 7.71
C SER A 105 4.77 13.59 7.25
N ILE A 106 5.26 14.67 7.89
CA ILE A 106 6.60 15.20 7.64
C ILE A 106 7.70 14.29 8.18
N ASP A 107 7.45 13.62 9.31
CA ASP A 107 8.40 12.68 9.91
C ASP A 107 8.55 11.44 9.03
N LEU A 108 7.46 11.01 8.38
CA LEU A 108 7.46 9.88 7.45
C LEU A 108 8.27 10.12 6.18
N GLN A 109 8.83 11.32 5.92
CA GLN A 109 9.67 11.58 4.76
C GLN A 109 11.15 11.16 4.95
N VAL A 110 11.45 10.31 5.93
CA VAL A 110 12.83 9.87 6.23
C VAL A 110 13.50 9.32 4.96
N ARG A 111 14.63 9.93 4.60
CA ARG A 111 15.50 9.50 3.49
C ARG A 111 16.21 8.18 3.84
#